data_AF-A0A316AMY4-F1
#
_entry.id   AF-A0A316AMY4-F1
#
_cell.length_a   1.000
_cell.length_b   1.000
_cell.length_c   1.000
_cell.angle_alpha   90.00
_cell.angle_beta   90.00
_cell.angle_gamma   90.00
#
_symmetry.space_group_name_H-M   'P 1'
#
loop_
_entity.id
_entity.type
_entity.pdbx_description
1 polymer ?
#
loop_
_entity_poly.entity_id
_entity_poly.type
_entity_poly.pdbx_seq_one_letter_code
_entity_poly.pdbx_strand_id
1 'polypeptide(L)'
;MTELLALLAAHILADFYWQPTTWVVQKRAKSFKSRFFYYHIGVVLVASYVLLGYWANPWPAIGLAIAHGIIDLVKLHFDRTSSTKWFIADQVLHLLSILTAAGILTGHTQLAINNLMEWYRQPTYLAILAGVLLCLNPVSFLVGMLTKPWRIELERLVPEADDNLANAGRWIGMSERLLIFIFVLISQFSAIGFLIAAKSLLRFNDKASESIPSAYITKKSEYVLVGTLMSYTCAIILALLTKIFQNI
;
A
#
# COMPACT_ATOMS: atom_id res chain seq x y z
N MET A 1 -22.89 3.43 6.96
CA MET A 1 -21.75 2.49 6.69
C MET A 1 -21.95 1.81 5.35
N THR A 2 -23.18 1.39 5.05
CA THR A 2 -23.64 0.94 3.72
C THR A 2 -23.36 1.95 2.61
N GLU A 3 -23.63 3.23 2.84
CA GLU A 3 -23.44 4.32 1.87
C GLU A 3 -21.96 4.50 1.52
N LEU A 4 -21.10 4.46 2.53
CA LEU A 4 -19.65 4.53 2.36
C LEU A 4 -19.15 3.37 1.49
N LEU A 5 -19.56 2.15 1.81
CA LEU A 5 -19.14 0.96 1.05
C LEU A 5 -19.71 0.96 -0.38
N ALA A 6 -20.96 1.39 -0.56
CA ALA A 6 -21.58 1.51 -1.87
C ALA A 6 -20.85 2.54 -2.75
N LEU A 7 -20.52 3.71 -2.19
CA LEU A 7 -19.77 4.75 -2.90
C LEU A 7 -18.32 4.34 -3.17
N LEU A 8 -17.67 3.66 -2.23
CA LEU A 8 -16.33 3.09 -2.43
C LEU A 8 -16.32 2.04 -3.54
N ALA A 9 -17.31 1.15 -3.57
CA ALA A 9 -17.45 0.16 -4.63
C ALA A 9 -17.70 0.83 -5.99
N ALA A 10 -18.55 1.86 -6.04
CA ALA A 10 -18.79 2.65 -7.25
C ALA A 10 -17.50 3.28 -7.78
N HIS A 11 -16.70 3.89 -6.89
CA HIS A 11 -15.39 4.47 -7.23
C HIS A 11 -14.43 3.42 -7.78
N ILE A 12 -14.28 2.28 -7.09
CA ILE A 12 -13.39 1.20 -7.52
C ILE A 12 -13.77 0.70 -8.92
N LEU A 13 -15.07 0.45 -9.15
CA LEU A 13 -15.56 0.02 -10.45
C LEU A 13 -15.30 1.07 -11.53
N ALA A 14 -15.63 2.33 -11.26
CA ALA A 14 -15.47 3.41 -12.22
C ALA A 14 -14.00 3.64 -12.62
N ASP A 15 -13.10 3.80 -11.66
CA ASP A 15 -11.70 4.20 -11.91
C ASP A 15 -10.81 3.04 -12.37
N PHE A 16 -11.03 1.83 -11.85
CA PHE A 16 -10.10 0.71 -12.09
C PHE A 16 -10.61 -0.35 -13.05
N TYR A 17 -11.93 -0.52 -13.19
CA TYR A 17 -12.52 -1.56 -14.04
C TYR A 17 -13.19 -0.99 -15.30
N TRP A 18 -13.86 0.15 -15.18
CA TRP A 18 -14.68 0.73 -16.25
C TRP A 18 -14.08 1.98 -16.90
N GLN A 19 -12.84 2.33 -16.58
CA GLN A 19 -12.07 3.37 -17.26
C GLN A 19 -11.01 2.73 -18.18
N PRO A 20 -11.28 2.55 -19.49
CA PRO A 20 -10.31 2.03 -20.43
C PRO A 20 -9.04 2.88 -20.54
N THR A 21 -7.89 2.25 -20.78
CA THR A 21 -6.61 2.95 -20.96
C THR A 21 -6.66 4.01 -22.07
N THR A 22 -7.43 3.78 -23.13
CA THR A 22 -7.63 4.75 -24.22
C THR A 22 -8.26 6.06 -23.74
N TRP A 23 -9.18 5.99 -22.76
CA TRP A 23 -9.80 7.17 -22.15
C TRP A 23 -8.76 7.96 -21.36
N VAL A 24 -7.95 7.27 -20.57
CA VAL A 24 -6.89 7.88 -19.74
C VAL A 24 -5.88 8.62 -20.61
N VAL A 25 -5.41 7.99 -21.69
CA VAL A 25 -4.44 8.58 -22.63
C VAL A 25 -5.01 9.85 -23.27
N GLN A 26 -6.25 9.80 -23.79
CA GLN A 26 -6.86 10.98 -24.41
C GLN A 26 -7.21 12.09 -23.41
N LYS A 27 -7.71 11.72 -22.22
CA LYS A 27 -7.99 12.64 -21.11
C LYS A 27 -6.72 13.38 -20.69
N ARG A 28 -5.57 12.70 -20.62
CA ARG A 28 -4.28 13.35 -20.34
C ARG A 28 -3.82 14.29 -21.45
N ALA A 29 -4.01 13.91 -22.71
CA ALA A 29 -3.60 14.75 -23.84
C ALA A 29 -4.46 16.02 -24.00
N LYS A 30 -5.76 15.95 -23.71
CA LYS A 30 -6.72 17.03 -24.01
C LYS A 30 -7.40 17.63 -22.77
N SER A 31 -7.15 17.11 -21.57
CA SER A 31 -7.78 17.54 -20.31
C SER A 31 -9.32 17.61 -20.47
N PHE A 32 -9.95 18.69 -19.97
CA PHE A 32 -11.39 18.95 -20.08
C PHE A 32 -11.92 18.97 -21.52
N LYS A 33 -11.07 19.15 -22.54
CA LYS A 33 -11.49 19.11 -23.96
C LYS A 33 -11.70 17.66 -24.46
N SER A 34 -11.33 16.65 -23.67
CA SER A 34 -11.54 15.25 -24.01
C SER A 34 -12.98 14.84 -23.73
N ARG A 35 -13.71 14.31 -24.73
CA ARG A 35 -15.03 13.69 -24.49
C ARG A 35 -14.98 12.56 -23.47
N PHE A 36 -13.84 11.86 -23.38
CA PHE A 36 -13.65 10.74 -22.46
C PHE A 36 -13.55 11.17 -20.99
N PHE A 37 -13.25 12.45 -20.72
CA PHE A 37 -13.38 13.01 -19.38
C PHE A 37 -14.85 12.97 -18.92
N TYR A 38 -15.77 13.42 -19.77
CA TYR A 38 -17.20 13.44 -19.45
C TYR A 38 -17.81 12.04 -19.42
N TYR A 39 -17.36 11.12 -20.28
CA TYR A 39 -17.80 9.72 -20.19
C TYR A 39 -17.39 9.09 -18.86
N HIS A 40 -16.17 9.36 -18.39
CA HIS A 40 -15.72 8.90 -17.08
C HIS A 40 -16.58 9.42 -15.93
N ILE A 41 -16.85 10.73 -15.91
CA ILE A 41 -17.74 11.33 -14.90
C ILE A 41 -19.15 10.73 -14.98
N GLY A 42 -19.65 10.45 -16.18
CA GLY A 42 -20.92 9.77 -16.39
C GLY A 42 -20.93 8.36 -15.79
N VAL A 43 -19.84 7.61 -15.94
CA VAL A 43 -19.69 6.28 -15.31
C VAL A 43 -19.69 6.40 -13.79
N VAL A 44 -18.95 7.35 -13.22
CA VAL A 44 -18.94 7.61 -11.76
C VAL A 44 -20.36 7.93 -11.28
N LEU A 45 -21.06 8.85 -11.95
CA LEU A 45 -22.44 9.22 -11.62
C LEU A 45 -23.38 8.01 -11.62
N VAL A 46 -23.38 7.23 -12.71
CA VAL A 46 -24.28 6.07 -12.85
C VAL A 46 -23.93 5.01 -11.81
N ALA A 47 -22.65 4.69 -11.63
CA ALA A 47 -22.21 3.69 -10.66
C ALA A 47 -22.61 4.10 -9.23
N SER A 48 -22.36 5.35 -8.84
CA SER A 48 -22.71 5.86 -7.52
C SER A 48 -24.22 5.91 -7.31
N TYR A 49 -24.99 6.37 -8.30
CA TYR A 49 -26.46 6.41 -8.21
C TYR A 49 -27.05 5.01 -8.07
N VAL A 50 -26.55 4.06 -8.87
CA VAL A 50 -27.03 2.67 -8.85
C VAL A 50 -26.71 1.96 -7.55
N LEU A 51 -25.47 2.07 -7.06
CA LEU A 51 -25.06 1.37 -5.85
C LEU A 51 -25.56 2.02 -4.56
N LEU A 52 -25.78 3.35 -4.55
CA LEU A 52 -26.44 4.01 -3.41
C LEU A 52 -27.89 3.55 -3.25
N GLY A 53 -28.59 3.24 -4.34
CA GLY A 53 -29.98 2.79 -4.31
C GLY A 53 -30.99 3.87 -3.88
N TYR A 54 -30.58 5.13 -3.75
CA TYR A 54 -31.45 6.26 -3.40
C TYR A 54 -32.13 6.83 -4.65
N TRP A 55 -32.93 6.01 -5.33
CA TRP A 55 -33.48 6.32 -6.66
C TRP A 55 -34.31 7.61 -6.69
N ALA A 56 -35.02 7.92 -5.61
CA ALA A 56 -35.81 9.15 -5.48
C ALA A 56 -34.94 10.42 -5.29
N ASN A 57 -33.67 10.28 -4.93
CA ASN A 57 -32.77 11.39 -4.63
C ASN A 57 -31.42 11.23 -5.36
N PRO A 58 -31.28 11.76 -6.58
CA PRO A 58 -30.04 11.66 -7.36
C PRO A 58 -28.94 12.63 -6.91
N TRP A 59 -29.27 13.64 -6.10
CA TRP A 59 -28.35 14.72 -5.71
C TRP A 59 -27.02 14.27 -5.09
N PRO A 60 -26.96 13.23 -4.23
CA PRO A 60 -25.71 12.77 -3.67
C PRO A 60 -24.76 12.20 -4.72
N ALA A 61 -25.28 11.42 -5.68
CA ALA A 61 -24.49 10.86 -6.77
C ALA A 61 -24.01 11.95 -7.74
N ILE A 62 -24.86 12.94 -8.03
CA ILE A 62 -24.49 14.12 -8.83
C ILE A 62 -23.38 14.91 -8.14
N GLY A 63 -23.52 15.21 -6.85
CA GLY A 63 -22.52 15.94 -6.08
C GLY A 63 -21.17 15.22 -6.04
N LEU A 64 -21.18 13.90 -5.84
CA LEU A 64 -19.96 13.10 -5.85
C LEU A 64 -19.30 13.06 -7.23
N ALA A 65 -20.07 12.90 -8.32
CA ALA A 65 -19.54 12.90 -9.68
C ALA A 65 -18.89 14.25 -10.05
N ILE A 66 -19.47 15.37 -9.59
CA ILE A 66 -18.88 16.70 -9.76
C ILE A 66 -17.57 16.80 -8.97
N ALA A 67 -17.56 16.40 -7.70
CA ALA A 67 -16.35 16.41 -6.87
C ALA A 67 -15.24 15.55 -7.49
N HIS A 68 -15.57 14.34 -7.96
CA HIS A 68 -14.67 13.44 -8.69
C HIS A 68 -14.08 14.15 -9.91
N GLY A 69 -14.92 14.75 -10.74
CA GLY A 69 -14.48 15.48 -11.93
C GLY A 69 -13.51 16.63 -11.62
N ILE A 70 -13.75 17.37 -10.52
CA ILE A 70 -12.85 18.44 -10.06
C ILE A 70 -11.50 17.87 -9.65
N ILE A 71 -11.48 16.79 -8.85
CA ILE A 71 -10.24 16.12 -8.40
C ILE A 71 -9.45 15.63 -9.62
N ASP A 72 -10.11 14.98 -10.58
CA ASP A 72 -9.50 14.52 -11.82
C ASP A 72 -8.89 15.68 -12.62
N LEU A 73 -9.57 16.83 -12.72
CA LEU A 73 -9.03 18.01 -13.41
C LEU A 73 -7.81 18.59 -12.72
N VAL A 74 -7.83 18.69 -11.38
CA VAL A 74 -6.69 19.13 -10.58
C VAL A 74 -5.50 18.20 -10.84
N LYS A 75 -5.71 16.88 -10.78
CA LYS A 75 -4.67 15.89 -11.11
C LYS A 75 -4.14 16.09 -12.52
N LEU A 76 -4.99 16.23 -13.53
CA LEU A 76 -4.56 16.43 -14.92
C LEU A 76 -3.77 17.74 -15.12
N HIS A 77 -4.07 18.77 -14.34
CA HIS A 77 -3.36 20.04 -14.41
C HIS A 77 -1.92 19.93 -13.84
N PHE A 78 -1.76 19.26 -12.70
CA PHE A 78 -0.49 19.20 -11.97
C PHE A 78 0.37 17.95 -12.27
N ASP A 79 -0.24 16.80 -12.57
CA ASP A 79 0.46 15.55 -12.87
C ASP A 79 0.82 15.42 -14.35
N ARG A 80 1.93 16.03 -14.74
CA ARG A 80 2.45 15.94 -16.13
C ARG A 80 3.28 14.69 -16.42
N THR A 81 3.74 13.99 -15.39
CA THR A 81 4.73 12.90 -15.50
C THR A 81 4.19 11.52 -15.12
N SER A 82 2.94 11.41 -14.71
CA SER A 82 2.35 10.16 -14.21
C SER A 82 3.00 9.65 -12.93
N SER A 83 3.30 10.57 -12.01
CA SER A 83 4.02 10.22 -10.78
C SER A 83 3.15 9.41 -9.83
N THR A 84 3.74 8.38 -9.19
CA THR A 84 3.10 7.63 -8.11
C THR A 84 2.60 8.54 -6.98
N LYS A 85 3.28 9.66 -6.71
CA LYS A 85 2.86 10.64 -5.70
C LYS A 85 1.49 11.26 -6.03
N TRP A 86 1.29 11.65 -7.29
CA TRP A 86 0.03 12.21 -7.76
C TRP A 86 -1.07 11.17 -7.84
N PHE A 87 -0.73 9.92 -8.18
CA PHE A 87 -1.69 8.82 -8.07
C PHE A 87 -2.19 8.62 -6.64
N ILE A 88 -1.28 8.59 -5.64
CA ILE A 88 -1.68 8.44 -4.23
C ILE A 88 -2.50 9.66 -3.77
N ALA A 89 -2.07 10.88 -4.08
CA ALA A 89 -2.79 12.10 -3.70
C ALA A 89 -4.21 12.14 -4.27
N ASP A 90 -4.37 11.76 -5.53
CA ASP A 90 -5.66 11.62 -6.20
C ASP A 90 -6.59 10.61 -5.51
N GLN A 91 -6.10 9.40 -5.21
CA GLN A 91 -6.89 8.38 -4.51
C GLN A 91 -7.29 8.82 -3.08
N VAL A 92 -6.42 9.56 -2.38
CA VAL A 92 -6.75 10.14 -1.07
C VAL A 92 -7.87 11.18 -1.20
N LEU A 93 -7.80 12.08 -2.19
CA LEU A 93 -8.83 13.10 -2.39
C LEU A 93 -10.18 12.48 -2.77
N HIS A 94 -10.18 11.45 -3.62
CA HIS A 94 -11.41 10.70 -3.94
C HIS A 94 -12.00 10.03 -2.70
N LEU A 95 -11.18 9.32 -1.92
CA LEU A 95 -11.63 8.71 -0.65
C LEU A 95 -12.19 9.74 0.33
N LEU A 96 -11.57 10.92 0.45
CA LEU A 96 -12.09 12.00 1.29
C LEU A 96 -13.44 12.51 0.79
N SER A 97 -13.62 12.69 -0.53
CA SER A 97 -14.91 13.11 -1.09
C SER A 97 -16.02 12.09 -0.81
N ILE A 98 -15.70 10.79 -0.91
CA ILE A 98 -16.61 9.68 -0.59
C ILE A 98 -16.98 9.69 0.91
N LEU A 99 -16.00 9.85 1.79
CA LEU A 99 -16.22 9.94 3.24
C LEU A 99 -17.10 11.14 3.59
N THR A 100 -16.84 12.30 2.99
CA THR A 100 -17.65 13.51 3.18
C THR A 100 -19.08 13.31 2.67
N ALA A 101 -19.26 12.74 1.46
CA ALA A 101 -20.58 12.47 0.90
C ALA A 101 -21.39 11.49 1.77
N ALA A 102 -20.76 10.39 2.22
CA ALA A 102 -21.40 9.41 3.10
C ALA A 102 -21.75 10.02 4.48
N GLY A 103 -20.87 10.87 5.03
CA GLY A 103 -21.11 11.57 6.31
C GLY A 103 -22.29 12.53 6.23
N ILE A 104 -22.38 13.33 5.16
CA ILE A 104 -23.49 14.26 4.92
C ILE A 104 -24.80 13.49 4.74
N LEU A 105 -24.80 12.41 3.93
CA LEU A 105 -25.97 11.58 3.67
C LEU A 105 -26.58 10.96 4.94
N THR A 106 -25.71 10.52 5.86
CA THR A 106 -26.14 9.83 7.08
C THR A 106 -26.40 10.78 8.24
N GLY A 107 -26.08 12.08 8.11
CA GLY A 107 -26.15 13.04 9.20
C GLY A 107 -25.17 12.77 10.35
N HIS A 108 -24.24 11.83 10.17
CA HIS A 108 -23.33 11.35 11.22
C HIS A 108 -21.97 12.05 11.22
N THR A 109 -21.78 13.16 10.49
CA THR A 109 -20.46 13.82 10.36
C THR A 109 -19.82 14.16 11.71
N GLN A 110 -20.58 14.74 12.65
CA GLN A 110 -20.06 15.09 13.97
C GLN A 110 -19.73 13.85 14.81
N LEU A 111 -20.60 12.83 14.76
CA LEU A 111 -20.38 11.56 15.45
C LEU A 111 -19.16 10.83 14.90
N ALA A 112 -18.94 10.85 13.58
CA ALA A 112 -17.79 10.23 12.93
C ALA A 112 -16.48 10.90 13.34
N ILE A 113 -16.44 12.24 13.43
CA ILE A 113 -15.26 12.97 13.91
C ILE A 113 -14.97 12.61 15.37
N ASN A 114 -15.98 12.58 16.23
CA ASN A 114 -15.82 12.22 17.63
C ASN A 114 -15.31 10.77 17.77
N ASN A 115 -15.91 9.83 17.05
CA ASN A 115 -15.48 8.42 17.04
C ASN A 115 -14.05 8.25 16.52
N LEU A 116 -13.62 9.03 15.52
CA LEU A 116 -12.25 9.02 15.03
C LEU A 116 -11.26 9.52 16.09
N MET A 117 -11.64 10.57 16.83
CA MET A 117 -10.82 11.10 17.92
C MET A 117 -10.72 10.11 19.08
N GLU A 118 -11.82 9.44 19.42
CA GLU A 118 -11.82 8.36 20.42
C GLU A 118 -10.97 7.19 19.98
N TRP A 119 -11.10 6.75 18.72
CA TRP A 119 -10.28 5.71 18.11
C TRP A 119 -8.79 6.08 18.18
N TYR A 120 -8.39 7.27 17.72
CA TYR A 120 -6.99 7.72 17.75
C TYR A 120 -6.38 7.72 19.17
N ARG A 121 -7.20 7.94 20.21
CA ARG A 121 -6.76 7.98 21.60
C ARG A 121 -6.59 6.60 22.24
N GLN A 122 -7.04 5.52 21.61
CA GLN A 122 -6.85 4.18 22.17
C GLN A 122 -5.39 3.73 22.01
N PRO A 123 -4.70 3.33 23.11
CA PRO A 123 -3.30 2.89 23.07
C PRO A 123 -3.05 1.77 22.06
N THR A 124 -4.03 0.88 21.87
CA THR A 124 -3.98 -0.25 20.95
C THR A 124 -3.67 0.18 19.52
N TYR A 125 -4.36 1.19 18.99
CA TYR A 125 -4.16 1.61 17.59
C TYR A 125 -2.86 2.40 17.43
N LEU A 126 -2.47 3.19 18.44
CA LEU A 126 -1.16 3.85 18.44
C LEU A 126 -0.01 2.84 18.50
N ALA A 127 -0.16 1.75 19.27
CA ALA A 127 0.81 0.67 19.33
C ALA A 127 0.91 -0.11 18.00
N ILE A 128 -0.23 -0.34 17.31
CA ILE A 128 -0.25 -0.93 15.96
C ILE A 128 0.46 -0.01 14.96
N LEU A 129 0.12 1.28 14.96
CA LEU A 129 0.73 2.27 14.06
C LEU A 129 2.25 2.36 14.29
N ALA A 130 2.69 2.47 15.55
CA ALA A 130 4.11 2.49 15.91
C ALA A 130 4.83 1.20 15.46
N GLY A 131 4.23 0.03 15.70
CA GLY A 131 4.78 -1.26 15.28
C GLY A 131 4.94 -1.37 13.76
N VAL A 132 3.94 -0.94 12.99
CA VAL A 132 4.00 -0.85 11.52
C VAL A 132 5.13 0.08 11.08
N LEU A 133 5.20 1.29 11.63
CA LEU A 133 6.24 2.27 11.25
C LEU A 133 7.65 1.77 11.56
N LEU A 134 7.85 1.10 12.70
CA LEU A 134 9.13 0.47 13.07
C LEU A 134 9.51 -0.66 12.11
N CYS A 135 8.55 -1.51 11.72
CA CYS A 135 8.75 -2.58 10.74
C CYS A 135 9.14 -2.08 9.34
N LEU A 136 8.84 -0.84 8.97
CA LEU A 136 9.21 -0.27 7.68
C LEU A 136 10.71 0.11 7.65
N ASN A 137 11.01 1.38 7.92
CA ASN A 137 12.35 1.93 7.74
C ASN A 137 13.29 1.63 8.91
N PRO A 138 12.92 1.83 10.19
CA PRO A 138 13.84 1.63 11.32
C PRO A 138 14.46 0.24 11.38
N VAL A 139 13.66 -0.82 11.23
CA VAL A 139 14.21 -2.19 11.18
C VAL A 139 15.04 -2.43 9.92
N SER A 140 14.70 -1.82 8.77
CA SER A 140 15.56 -1.90 7.56
C SER A 140 16.94 -1.30 7.82
N PHE A 141 17.00 -0.15 8.49
CA PHE A 141 18.26 0.49 8.87
C PHE A 141 19.06 -0.37 9.84
N LEU A 142 18.43 -0.89 10.90
CA LEU A 142 19.07 -1.77 11.88
C LEU A 142 19.66 -3.01 11.22
N VAL A 143 18.88 -3.71 10.39
CA VAL A 143 19.35 -4.91 9.68
C VAL A 143 20.50 -4.57 8.72
N GLY A 144 20.42 -3.44 8.01
CA GLY A 144 21.50 -3.00 7.13
C GLY A 144 22.80 -2.66 7.88
N MET A 145 22.71 -2.07 9.07
CA MET A 145 23.87 -1.81 9.93
C MET A 145 24.51 -3.12 10.43
N LEU A 146 23.69 -4.05 10.92
CA LEU A 146 24.16 -5.31 11.48
C LEU A 146 24.72 -6.26 10.42
N THR A 147 24.20 -6.21 9.19
CA THR A 147 24.70 -7.05 8.09
C THR A 147 25.83 -6.40 7.27
N LYS A 148 26.29 -5.20 7.66
CA LYS A 148 27.38 -4.46 6.98
C LYS A 148 28.67 -5.29 6.79
N PRO A 149 29.16 -6.09 7.75
CA PRO A 149 30.38 -6.89 7.55
C PRO A 149 30.29 -7.85 6.36
N TRP A 150 29.14 -8.53 6.20
CA TRP A 150 28.89 -9.43 5.06
C TRP A 150 28.81 -8.68 3.73
N ARG A 151 28.24 -7.46 3.71
CA ARG A 151 28.22 -6.63 2.49
C ARG A 151 29.64 -6.27 2.04
N ILE A 152 30.51 -5.90 2.97
CA ILE A 152 31.92 -5.57 2.67
C ILE A 152 32.66 -6.80 2.12
N GLU A 153 32.41 -7.99 2.66
CA GLU A 153 32.99 -9.23 2.16
C GLU A 153 32.50 -9.56 0.74
N LEU A 154 31.21 -9.36 0.45
CA LEU A 154 30.64 -9.55 -0.88
C LEU A 154 31.22 -8.58 -1.92
N GLU A 155 31.34 -7.30 -1.57
CA GLU A 155 31.94 -6.26 -2.41
C GLU A 155 33.42 -6.56 -2.72
N ARG A 156 34.16 -7.22 -1.81
CA ARG A 156 35.54 -7.67 -2.06
C ARG A 156 35.63 -8.84 -3.03
N LEU A 157 34.66 -9.75 -3.01
CA LEU A 157 34.64 -10.94 -3.87
C LEU A 157 34.25 -10.60 -5.31
N VAL A 158 33.31 -9.68 -5.49
CA VAL A 158 32.88 -9.18 -6.80
C VAL A 158 32.67 -7.67 -6.69
N PRO A 159 33.72 -6.86 -6.96
CA PRO A 159 33.61 -5.42 -7.03
C PRO A 159 32.58 -5.02 -8.10
N GLU A 160 31.79 -3.97 -7.83
CA GLU A 160 30.80 -3.41 -8.77
C GLU A 160 29.70 -4.38 -9.23
N ALA A 161 29.40 -5.43 -8.45
CA ALA A 161 28.21 -6.24 -8.67
C ALA A 161 26.95 -5.35 -8.75
N ASP A 162 26.16 -5.50 -9.81
CA ASP A 162 25.02 -4.62 -10.14
C ASP A 162 24.02 -4.53 -8.98
N ASP A 163 23.99 -3.36 -8.32
CA ASP A 163 23.24 -3.09 -7.11
C ASP A 163 21.77 -2.70 -7.39
N ASN A 164 21.33 -2.78 -8.66
CA ASN A 164 19.93 -2.52 -9.06
C ASN A 164 18.91 -3.44 -8.34
N LEU A 165 19.35 -4.60 -7.85
CA LEU A 165 18.55 -5.50 -7.01
C LEU A 165 18.40 -5.04 -5.54
N ALA A 166 19.22 -4.10 -5.06
CA ALA A 166 19.20 -3.65 -3.67
C ALA A 166 17.88 -2.92 -3.30
N ASN A 167 17.31 -2.17 -4.25
CA ASN A 167 16.04 -1.50 -4.05
C ASN A 167 14.88 -2.51 -3.95
N ALA A 168 14.85 -3.52 -4.82
CA ALA A 168 13.83 -4.58 -4.76
C ALA A 168 13.93 -5.38 -3.44
N GLY A 169 15.14 -5.74 -3.02
CA GLY A 169 15.37 -6.44 -1.74
C GLY A 169 14.88 -5.66 -0.52
N ARG A 170 15.01 -4.32 -0.53
CA ARG A 170 14.48 -3.47 0.55
C ARG A 170 12.95 -3.51 0.62
N TRP A 171 12.28 -3.41 -0.53
CA TRP A 171 10.81 -3.52 -0.60
C TRP A 171 10.32 -4.91 -0.16
N ILE A 172 10.96 -5.98 -0.64
CA ILE A 172 10.67 -7.35 -0.22
C ILE A 172 10.81 -7.48 1.31
N GLY A 173 11.91 -7.00 1.88
CA GLY A 173 12.13 -7.06 3.32
C GLY A 173 11.07 -6.31 4.14
N MET A 174 10.64 -5.12 3.68
CA MET A 174 9.56 -4.36 4.33
C MET A 174 8.22 -5.13 4.25
N SER A 175 7.88 -5.66 3.08
CA SER A 175 6.65 -6.44 2.88
C SER A 175 6.61 -7.69 3.75
N GLU A 176 7.70 -8.45 3.83
CA GLU A 176 7.77 -9.66 4.67
C GLU A 176 7.59 -9.33 6.15
N ARG A 177 8.23 -8.26 6.65
CA ARG A 177 8.08 -7.85 8.05
C ARG A 177 6.65 -7.41 8.36
N LEU A 178 5.99 -6.69 7.46
CA LEU A 178 4.57 -6.34 7.63
C LEU A 178 3.69 -7.59 7.67
N LEU A 179 3.91 -8.56 6.79
CA LEU A 179 3.16 -9.82 6.78
C LEU A 179 3.36 -10.59 8.09
N ILE A 180 4.60 -10.74 8.54
CA ILE A 180 4.91 -11.39 9.82
C ILE A 180 4.27 -10.65 10.99
N PHE A 181 4.39 -9.33 11.02
CA PHE A 181 3.78 -8.50 12.06
C PHE A 181 2.26 -8.72 12.11
N ILE A 182 1.59 -8.68 10.96
CA ILE A 182 0.15 -8.97 10.84
C ILE A 182 -0.17 -10.38 11.33
N PHE A 183 0.55 -11.41 10.84
CA PHE A 183 0.31 -12.80 11.19
C PHE A 183 0.47 -13.07 12.69
N VAL A 184 1.42 -12.43 13.37
CA VAL A 184 1.54 -12.52 14.84
C VAL A 184 0.34 -11.88 15.54
N LEU A 185 -0.10 -10.69 15.10
CA LEU A 185 -1.26 -10.02 15.68
C LEU A 185 -2.54 -10.85 15.54
N ILE A 186 -2.77 -11.46 14.37
CA ILE A 186 -3.93 -12.36 14.14
C ILE A 186 -3.68 -13.81 14.61
N SER A 187 -2.57 -14.07 15.32
CA SER A 187 -2.19 -15.39 15.87
C SER A 187 -2.08 -16.52 14.82
N GLN A 188 -1.76 -16.19 13.56
CA GLN A 188 -1.56 -17.13 12.45
C GLN A 188 -0.08 -17.49 12.26
N PHE A 189 0.51 -18.16 13.25
CA PHE A 189 1.94 -18.51 13.22
C PHE A 189 2.30 -19.50 12.09
N SER A 190 1.34 -20.31 11.64
CA SER A 190 1.51 -21.21 10.48
C SER A 190 1.82 -20.45 9.18
N ALA A 191 1.20 -19.28 8.99
CA ALA A 191 1.41 -18.43 7.81
C ALA A 191 2.84 -17.87 7.75
N ILE A 192 3.47 -17.64 8.91
CA ILE A 192 4.89 -17.25 8.99
C ILE A 192 5.79 -18.39 8.50
N GLY A 193 5.49 -19.63 8.91
CA GLY A 193 6.20 -20.82 8.41
C GLY A 193 6.09 -20.97 6.89
N PHE A 194 4.89 -20.76 6.33
CA PHE A 194 4.67 -20.76 4.88
C PHE A 194 5.48 -19.66 4.18
N LEU A 195 5.49 -18.42 4.70
CA LEU A 195 6.28 -17.31 4.15
C LEU A 195 7.78 -17.64 4.09
N ILE A 196 8.33 -18.20 5.18
CA ILE A 196 9.74 -18.63 5.27
C ILE A 196 10.03 -19.74 4.24
N ALA A 197 9.15 -20.74 4.14
CA ALA A 197 9.30 -21.85 3.21
C ALA A 197 9.24 -21.39 1.74
N ALA A 198 8.29 -20.52 1.40
CA ALA A 198 8.15 -19.95 0.05
C ALA A 198 9.41 -19.18 -0.37
N LYS A 199 9.96 -18.34 0.52
CA LYS A 199 11.21 -17.62 0.26
C LYS A 199 12.39 -18.57 0.06
N SER A 200 12.46 -19.64 0.85
CA SER A 200 13.52 -20.66 0.73
C SER A 200 13.42 -21.38 -0.61
N LEU A 201 12.21 -21.73 -1.07
CA LEU A 201 11.98 -22.38 -2.36
C LEU A 201 12.46 -21.54 -3.54
N LEU A 202 12.15 -20.24 -3.55
CA LEU A 202 12.55 -19.31 -4.62
C LEU A 202 14.07 -19.14 -4.70
N ARG A 203 14.79 -19.30 -3.58
CA ARG A 203 16.25 -19.17 -3.52
C ARG A 203 17.00 -20.40 -4.09
N PHE A 204 16.39 -21.58 -4.14
CA PHE A 204 17.04 -22.79 -4.67
C PHE A 204 17.35 -22.72 -6.17
N ASN A 205 16.82 -21.72 -6.90
CA ASN A 205 17.00 -21.60 -8.34
C ASN A 205 18.14 -20.67 -8.77
N ASP A 206 18.87 -20.06 -7.83
CA ASP A 206 20.08 -19.27 -8.11
C ASP A 206 21.25 -20.20 -8.46
N LYS A 207 21.36 -20.59 -9.73
CA LYS A 207 22.48 -21.39 -10.24
C LYS A 207 23.72 -20.54 -10.49
N ALA A 208 24.89 -21.14 -10.30
CA ALA A 208 26.16 -20.54 -10.67
C ALA A 208 26.22 -20.25 -12.18
N SER A 209 26.46 -19.00 -12.55
CA SER A 209 26.90 -18.61 -13.89
C SER A 209 28.43 -18.71 -13.96
N GLU A 210 29.01 -18.98 -15.14
CA GLU A 210 30.47 -19.05 -15.36
C GLU A 210 31.22 -17.79 -14.86
N SER A 211 30.52 -16.66 -14.72
CA SER A 211 31.06 -15.38 -14.31
C SER A 211 31.04 -15.10 -12.79
N ILE A 212 30.44 -15.96 -11.95
CA ILE A 212 30.28 -15.69 -10.51
C ILE A 212 31.03 -16.74 -9.68
N PRO A 213 32.00 -16.34 -8.83
CA PRO A 213 32.71 -17.26 -7.94
C PRO A 213 31.77 -18.02 -7.00
N SER A 214 32.00 -19.31 -6.78
CA SER A 214 31.21 -20.14 -5.84
C SER A 214 31.22 -19.56 -4.42
N ALA A 215 32.36 -19.02 -3.97
CA ALA A 215 32.48 -18.34 -2.68
C ALA A 215 31.52 -17.15 -2.54
N TYR A 216 31.29 -16.38 -3.62
CA TYR A 216 30.35 -15.27 -3.61
C TYR A 216 28.91 -15.76 -3.41
N ILE A 217 28.52 -16.85 -4.09
CA ILE A 217 27.18 -17.43 -3.98
C ILE A 217 26.90 -17.89 -2.54
N THR A 218 27.85 -18.62 -1.93
CA THR A 218 27.74 -19.07 -0.55
C THR A 218 27.63 -17.90 0.42
N LYS A 219 28.50 -16.90 0.29
CA LYS A 219 28.48 -15.71 1.15
C LYS A 219 27.22 -14.86 0.98
N LYS A 220 26.69 -14.78 -0.24
CA LYS A 220 25.43 -14.07 -0.52
C LYS A 220 24.27 -14.80 0.13
N SER A 221 24.27 -16.14 0.10
CA SER A 221 23.26 -16.96 0.78
C SER A 221 23.30 -16.76 2.31
N GLU A 222 24.50 -16.73 2.91
CA GLU A 222 24.69 -16.43 4.33
C GLU A 222 24.18 -15.03 4.68
N TYR A 223 24.59 -14.01 3.92
CA TYR A 223 24.15 -12.62 4.09
C TYR A 223 22.62 -12.50 4.07
N VAL A 224 21.97 -13.10 3.06
CA VAL A 224 20.50 -13.08 2.93
C VAL A 224 19.83 -13.84 4.07
N LEU A 225 20.39 -14.99 4.48
CA LEU A 225 19.83 -15.80 5.57
C LEU A 225 19.89 -15.04 6.91
N VAL A 226 21.06 -14.52 7.27
CA VAL A 226 21.28 -13.75 8.50
C VAL A 226 20.39 -12.50 8.51
N GLY A 227 20.38 -11.75 7.41
CA GLY A 227 19.55 -10.55 7.29
C GLY A 227 18.05 -10.85 7.42
N THR A 228 17.58 -11.95 6.81
CA THR A 228 16.18 -12.37 6.87
C THR A 228 15.78 -12.81 8.27
N LEU A 229 16.57 -13.69 8.91
CA LEU A 229 16.28 -14.17 10.26
C LEU A 229 16.23 -13.01 11.26
N MET A 230 17.19 -12.10 11.21
CA MET A 230 17.21 -10.93 12.08
C MET A 230 16.01 -10.00 11.84
N SER A 231 15.68 -9.75 10.57
CA SER A 231 14.50 -8.99 10.16
C SER A 231 13.19 -9.60 10.70
N TYR A 232 13.06 -10.93 10.63
CA TYR A 232 11.89 -11.65 11.12
C TYR A 232 11.79 -11.61 12.64
N THR A 233 12.91 -11.84 13.33
CA THR A 233 12.97 -11.73 14.80
C THR A 233 12.54 -10.34 15.27
N CYS A 234 13.03 -9.27 14.65
CA CYS A 234 12.59 -7.92 14.99
C CYS A 234 11.08 -7.72 14.77
N ALA A 235 10.53 -8.17 13.63
CA ALA A 235 9.11 -8.05 13.34
C ALA A 235 8.23 -8.82 14.35
N ILE A 236 8.65 -10.03 14.74
CA ILE A 236 7.97 -10.85 15.75
C ILE A 236 7.99 -10.14 17.11
N ILE A 237 9.14 -9.65 17.56
CA ILE A 237 9.27 -8.94 18.84
C ILE A 237 8.35 -7.71 18.84
N LEU A 238 8.39 -6.89 17.79
CA LEU A 238 7.53 -5.71 17.68
C LEU A 238 6.05 -6.08 17.73
N ALA A 239 5.62 -7.13 17.04
CA ALA A 239 4.24 -7.58 17.07
C ALA A 239 3.81 -8.09 18.45
N LEU A 240 4.67 -8.84 19.15
CA LEU A 240 4.41 -9.30 20.50
C LEU A 240 4.30 -8.13 21.49
N LEU A 241 5.16 -7.12 21.36
CA LEU A 241 5.07 -5.88 22.15
C LEU A 241 3.77 -5.12 21.87
N THR A 242 3.36 -5.01 20.60
CA THR A 242 2.06 -4.41 20.24
C THR A 242 0.88 -5.19 20.85
N LYS A 243 0.95 -6.52 20.90
CA LYS A 243 -0.12 -7.37 21.44
C LYS A 243 -0.35 -7.15 22.94
N ILE A 244 0.63 -6.68 23.70
CA ILE A 244 0.46 -6.31 25.12
C ILE A 244 -0.64 -5.25 25.27
N PHE A 245 -0.72 -4.30 24.32
CA PHE A 245 -1.73 -3.24 24.32
C PHE A 245 -3.09 -3.66 23.74
N GLN A 246 -3.18 -4.82 23.08
CA GLN A 246 -4.46 -5.37 22.60
C GLN A 246 -5.26 -6.07 23.71
N ASN A 247 -4.58 -6.48 24.78
CA ASN A 247 -5.17 -7.23 25.89
C ASN A 247 -5.52 -6.34 27.10
N ILE A 248 -5.54 -5.02 26.93
CA ILE A 248 -5.97 -4.02 27.92
C ILE A 248 -7.32 -3.48 27.46
#